data_AF-A0A800AIS5-F1
#
_entry.id   AF-A0A800AIS5-F1
#
_cell.length_a   1.000
_cell.length_b   1.000
_cell.length_c   1.000
_cell.angle_alpha   90.00
_cell.angle_beta   90.00
_cell.angle_gamma   90.00
#
_symmetry.space_group_name_H-M   'P 1'
#
loop_
_entity.id
_entity.type
_entity.pdbx_description
1 polymer ?
#
loop_
_entity_poly.entity_id
_entity_poly.type
_entity_poly.pdbx_seq_one_letter_code
_entity_poly.pdbx_strand_id
1 'polypeptide(L)'
;MNYHRLGRTNFQVSPLGIGGGAFTGRFYGDVNRTAIIELIHYALGKGVNYIDTARGYLDSEKLIGEALAEWEEECYVATKIHAGATAEQAIEQFEVSRI
;
A
#
# COMPACT_ATOMS: atom_id res chain seq x y z
N MET A 1 -5.57 16.74 -8.74
CA MET A 1 -4.93 15.56 -9.37
C MET A 1 -5.66 15.23 -10.67
N ASN A 2 -4.96 14.77 -11.72
CA ASN A 2 -5.60 14.22 -12.93
C ASN A 2 -5.63 12.70 -12.81
N TYR A 3 -6.81 12.13 -12.56
CA TYR A 3 -6.96 10.67 -12.43
C TYR A 3 -7.12 10.00 -13.79
N HIS A 4 -6.64 8.75 -13.88
CA HIS A 4 -6.74 7.93 -15.07
C HIS A 4 -7.41 6.60 -14.76
N ARG A 5 -8.14 6.07 -15.75
CA ARG A 5 -8.76 4.75 -15.63
C ARG A 5 -7.70 3.66 -15.59
N LEU A 6 -7.72 2.81 -14.57
CA LEU A 6 -6.81 1.67 -14.48
C LEU A 6 -7.25 0.55 -15.44
N GLY A 7 -6.58 0.44 -16.59
CA GLY A 7 -6.85 -0.61 -17.57
C GLY A 7 -8.30 -0.61 -18.08
N ARG A 8 -8.97 -1.76 -17.95
CA ARG A 8 -10.39 -1.96 -18.31
C ARG A 8 -11.32 -2.01 -17.08
N THR A 9 -10.88 -1.46 -15.95
CA THR A 9 -11.69 -1.33 -14.74
C THR A 9 -12.41 0.02 -14.72
N ASN A 10 -13.25 0.26 -13.72
CA ASN A 10 -13.83 1.58 -13.47
C ASN A 10 -13.03 2.40 -12.44
N PHE A 11 -11.89 1.91 -11.96
CA PHE A 11 -11.09 2.62 -10.96
C PHE A 11 -10.38 3.81 -11.57
N GLN A 12 -10.44 4.95 -10.87
CA GLN A 12 -9.77 6.19 -11.25
C GLN A 12 -8.57 6.40 -10.33
N VAL A 13 -7.38 6.11 -10.83
CA VAL A 13 -6.15 6.15 -10.04
C VAL A 13 -5.28 7.35 -10.40
N SER A 14 -4.56 7.87 -9.42
CA SER A 14 -3.55 8.89 -9.65
C SER A 14 -2.40 8.32 -10.50
N PRO A 15 -1.74 9.12 -11.36
CA PRO A 15 -0.60 8.66 -12.16
C PRO A 15 0.63 8.34 -11.31
N LEU A 16 0.68 8.85 -10.08
CA LEU A 16 1.67 8.51 -9.07
C LEU A 16 1.03 7.62 -8.02
N GLY A 17 1.81 6.70 -7.47
CA GLY A 17 1.42 5.87 -6.33
C GLY A 17 2.46 5.93 -5.21
N ILE A 18 2.05 5.52 -4.00
CA ILE A 18 2.91 5.42 -2.83
C ILE A 18 3.49 4.01 -2.76
N GLY A 19 4.82 3.88 -2.80
CA GLY A 19 5.50 2.58 -2.72
C GLY A 19 5.90 2.21 -1.29
N GLY A 20 5.31 1.14 -0.74
CA GLY A 20 5.55 0.69 0.64
C GLY A 20 6.85 -0.10 0.86
N GLY A 21 7.56 -0.47 -0.20
CA GLY A 21 8.81 -1.25 -0.08
C GLY A 21 9.91 -0.60 0.75
N ALA A 22 9.89 0.73 0.91
CA ALA A 22 10.84 1.45 1.74
C ALA A 22 10.41 1.63 3.20
N PHE A 23 9.17 1.26 3.56
CA PHE A 23 8.60 1.58 4.87
C PHE A 23 9.15 0.72 6.02
N THR A 24 9.89 -0.34 5.71
CA THR A 24 10.28 -1.34 6.74
C THR A 24 11.76 -1.45 6.99
N GLY A 25 12.55 -0.47 6.55
CA GLY A 25 13.96 -0.25 6.87
C GLY A 25 14.95 -1.32 6.40
N ARG A 26 14.44 -2.49 6.03
CA ARG A 26 15.18 -3.63 5.50
C ARG A 26 15.95 -3.29 4.23
N PHE A 27 15.39 -2.44 3.37
CA PHE A 27 15.97 -2.15 2.06
C PHE A 27 16.75 -0.83 2.01
N TYR A 28 16.49 0.09 2.96
CA TYR A 28 17.01 1.48 2.87
C TYR A 28 17.47 2.08 4.21
N GLY A 29 17.61 1.29 5.28
CA GLY A 29 18.04 1.76 6.61
C GLY A 29 16.87 2.18 7.51
N ASP A 30 17.16 2.55 8.75
CA ASP A 30 16.12 2.82 9.75
C ASP A 30 15.10 3.86 9.27
N VAL A 31 13.82 3.52 9.39
CA VAL A 31 12.71 4.40 9.02
C VAL A 31 11.91 4.77 10.26
N ASN A 32 11.57 6.05 10.36
CA ASN A 32 10.70 6.54 11.40
C ASN A 32 9.24 6.26 11.02
N ARG A 33 8.55 5.43 11.81
CA ARG A 33 7.14 5.05 11.61
C ARG A 33 6.20 6.26 11.53
N THR A 34 6.36 7.24 12.41
CA THR A 34 5.53 8.46 12.39
C THR A 34 5.73 9.24 11.10
N ALA A 35 6.98 9.39 10.64
CA ALA A 35 7.27 10.07 9.38
C ALA A 35 6.67 9.35 8.16
N ILE A 36 6.58 8.00 8.18
CA ILE A 36 5.92 7.23 7.12
C ILE A 36 4.41 7.49 7.12
N ILE A 37 3.76 7.46 8.27
CA ILE A 37 2.32 7.74 8.39
C ILE A 37 2.02 9.16 7.90
N GLU A 38 2.80 10.15 8.35
CA GLU A 38 2.70 11.53 7.89
C GLU A 38 2.90 11.66 6.37
N LEU A 39 3.85 10.92 5.80
CA LEU A 39 4.08 10.88 4.34
C LEU A 39 2.86 10.32 3.61
N ILE A 40 2.26 9.24 4.10
CA ILE A 40 1.07 8.63 3.51
C ILE A 40 -0.08 9.63 3.53
N HIS A 41 -0.41 10.21 4.70
CA HIS A 41 -1.47 11.22 4.82
C HIS A 41 -1.20 12.45 3.97
N TYR A 42 0.05 12.92 3.91
CA TYR A 42 0.42 14.04 3.06
C TYR A 42 0.15 13.74 1.58
N ALA A 43 0.57 12.58 1.09
CA ALA A 43 0.35 12.19 -0.30
C ALA A 43 -1.15 12.01 -0.62
N LEU A 44 -1.90 11.36 0.28
CA LEU A 44 -3.35 11.20 0.17
C LEU A 44 -4.05 12.58 0.12
N GLY A 45 -3.70 13.50 1.02
CA GLY A 45 -4.21 14.87 1.05
C GLY A 45 -3.80 15.74 -0.16
N LYS A 46 -2.84 15.29 -0.98
CA LYS A 46 -2.50 15.90 -2.28
C LYS A 46 -3.20 15.23 -3.46
N GLY A 47 -4.08 14.26 -3.21
CA GLY A 47 -4.86 13.53 -4.20
C GLY A 47 -4.14 12.34 -4.82
N VAL A 48 -3.06 11.83 -4.23
CA VAL A 48 -2.55 10.50 -4.59
C VAL A 48 -3.48 9.47 -3.96
N ASN A 49 -4.02 8.53 -4.73
CA ASN A 49 -5.01 7.57 -4.22
C ASN A 49 -4.67 6.11 -4.52
N TYR A 50 -3.43 5.82 -4.94
CA TYR A 50 -2.97 4.47 -5.22
C TYR A 50 -1.76 4.12 -4.35
N ILE A 51 -1.86 3.06 -3.56
CA ILE A 51 -0.83 2.60 -2.62
C ILE A 51 -0.41 1.18 -3.02
N ASP A 52 0.89 0.98 -3.19
CA ASP A 52 1.49 -0.31 -3.52
C ASP A 52 2.24 -0.88 -2.29
N THR A 53 1.95 -2.13 -1.95
CA THR A 53 2.64 -2.88 -0.89
C THR A 53 2.82 -4.34 -1.31
N ALA A 54 3.38 -5.17 -0.43
CA ALA A 54 3.48 -6.60 -0.65
C ALA A 54 3.68 -7.33 0.68
N ARG A 55 3.28 -8.61 0.74
CA ARG A 55 3.58 -9.48 1.88
C ARG A 55 5.08 -9.59 2.16
N GLY A 56 5.89 -9.54 1.10
CA GLY A 56 7.36 -9.55 1.21
C GLY A 56 7.97 -8.26 1.77
N TYR A 57 7.20 -7.18 1.92
CA TYR A 57 7.68 -5.88 2.41
C TYR A 57 7.63 -5.77 3.95
N LEU A 58 7.66 -6.90 4.67
CA LEU A 58 7.58 -6.96 6.13
C LEU A 58 6.33 -6.22 6.66
N ASP A 59 6.49 -5.38 7.68
CA ASP A 59 5.42 -4.60 8.33
C ASP A 59 4.80 -3.48 7.47
N SER A 60 5.11 -3.38 6.17
CA SER A 60 4.59 -2.33 5.29
C SER A 60 3.07 -2.34 5.24
N GLU A 61 2.46 -3.53 5.11
CA GLU A 61 1.00 -3.68 5.12
C GLU A 61 0.40 -3.13 6.42
N LYS A 62 0.96 -3.50 7.57
CA LYS A 62 0.51 -3.03 8.88
C LYS A 62 0.63 -1.52 9.01
N LEU A 63 1.75 -0.93 8.60
CA LEU A 63 1.97 0.52 8.65
C LEU A 63 0.97 1.29 7.78
N ILE A 64 0.67 0.76 6.59
CA ILE A 64 -0.35 1.33 5.71
C ILE A 64 -1.74 1.20 6.36
N GLY A 65 -2.08 0.05 6.92
CA GLY A 65 -3.35 -0.15 7.63
C GLY A 65 -3.54 0.83 8.80
N GLU A 66 -2.48 1.07 9.56
CA GLU A 66 -2.48 2.06 10.65
C GLU A 66 -2.71 3.49 10.13
N ALA A 67 -2.06 3.89 9.03
CA ALA A 67 -2.29 5.19 8.41
C ALA A 67 -3.73 5.31 7.87
N LEU A 68 -4.26 4.25 7.25
CA LEU A 68 -5.59 4.25 6.66
C LEU A 68 -6.72 4.18 7.70
N ALA A 69 -6.46 3.68 8.91
CA ALA A 69 -7.44 3.71 10.00
C ALA A 69 -7.86 5.15 10.39
N GLU A 70 -7.01 6.14 10.11
CA GLU A 70 -7.24 7.56 10.35
C GLU A 70 -7.61 8.34 9.07
N TRP A 71 -7.78 7.65 7.93
CA TRP A 71 -8.07 8.27 6.64
C TRP A 71 -9.51 7.95 6.20
N GLU A 72 -10.29 8.99 5.90
CA GLU A 72 -11.73 8.85 5.63
C GLU A 72 -12.07 8.67 4.14
N GLU A 73 -11.22 9.14 3.22
CA GLU A 73 -11.50 9.10 1.79
C GLU A 73 -11.11 7.76 1.15
N GLU A 74 -11.79 7.37 0.07
CA GLU A 74 -11.47 6.14 -0.66
C GLU A 74 -10.08 6.22 -1.31
N CYS A 75 -9.28 5.17 -1.13
CA CYS A 75 -8.06 4.94 -1.87
C CYS A 75 -7.96 3.48 -2.31
N TYR A 76 -7.06 3.20 -3.26
CA TYR A 76 -6.81 1.88 -3.80
C TYR A 76 -5.50 1.33 -3.25
N VAL A 77 -5.56 0.21 -2.54
CA VAL A 77 -4.39 -0.52 -2.06
C VAL A 77 -4.16 -1.76 -2.93
N ALA A 78 -2.94 -1.93 -3.42
CA ALA A 78 -2.49 -3.12 -4.12
C ALA A 78 -1.46 -3.87 -3.27
N THR A 79 -1.74 -5.14 -2.97
CA THR A 79 -0.76 -6.05 -2.35
C THR A 79 -0.34 -7.17 -3.32
N LYS A 80 0.71 -7.91 -2.95
CA LYS A 80 1.34 -8.97 -3.74
C LYS A 80 1.63 -10.16 -2.83
N ILE A 81 1.37 -11.36 -3.35
CA ILE A 81 1.75 -12.63 -2.74
C ILE A 81 3.19 -13.02 -3.14
N HIS A 82 3.79 -13.93 -2.40
CA HIS A 82 5.10 -14.48 -2.72
C HIS A 82 5.09 -15.24 -4.06
N ALA A 83 6.14 -15.02 -4.86
CA ALA A 83 6.36 -15.82 -6.06
C ALA A 83 6.53 -17.30 -5.70
N GLY A 84 5.82 -18.18 -6.43
CA GLY A 84 5.87 -19.63 -6.21
C GLY A 84 4.94 -20.16 -5.11
N ALA A 85 4.11 -19.32 -4.50
CA ALA A 85 3.08 -19.78 -3.56
C ALA A 85 2.10 -20.74 -4.24
N THR A 86 1.72 -21.83 -3.56
CA THR A 86 0.56 -22.64 -3.97
C THR A 86 -0.74 -21.84 -3.82
N ALA A 87 -1.85 -22.34 -4.37
CA ALA A 87 -3.16 -21.69 -4.23
C ALA A 87 -3.56 -21.54 -2.75
N GLU A 88 -3.33 -22.57 -1.94
CA GLU A 88 -3.63 -22.56 -0.51
C GLU A 88 -2.78 -21.52 0.23
N GLN A 89 -1.47 -21.47 -0.07
CA GLN A 89 -0.58 -20.47 0.50
C GLN A 89 -0.93 -19.05 0.07
N ALA A 90 -1.41 -18.87 -1.16
CA ALA A 90 -1.85 -17.56 -1.66
C ALA A 90 -3.11 -17.09 -0.93
N ILE A 91 -4.07 -17.99 -0.65
CA ILE A 91 -5.27 -17.68 0.14
C ILE A 91 -4.89 -17.29 1.58
N GLU A 92 -4.02 -18.06 2.22
CA GLU A 92 -3.53 -17.73 3.57
C GLU A 92 -2.84 -16.36 3.59
N GLN A 93 -1.97 -16.08 2.63
CA GLN A 93 -1.32 -14.78 2.51
C GLN A 93 -2.33 -13.65 2.30
N PHE A 94 -3.38 -13.88 1.51
CA PHE A 94 -4.43 -12.88 1.29
C PHE A 94 -5.17 -12.52 2.58
N GLU A 95 -5.57 -13.52 3.38
CA GLU A 95 -6.27 -13.29 4.64
C GLU A 95 -5.41 -12.52 5.65
N VAL A 96 -4.11 -12.82 5.72
CA VAL A 96 -3.18 -12.10 6.61
C VAL A 96 -2.92 -10.67 6.14
N SER A 97 -2.98 -10.41 4.83
CA SER A 97 -2.67 -9.11 4.22
C SER A 97 -3.86 -8.14 4.24
N ARG A 98 -5.01 -8.58 4.76
CA ARG A 98 -6.23 -7.77 4.84
C ARG A 98 -6.09 -6.70 5.92
N ILE A 99 -5.96 -5.46 5.48
CA ILE A 99 -5.83 -4.25 6.32
C ILE A 99 -7.11 -3.43 6.32
#